data_AF-A0A3L8C5R4-F1
#
_entry.id   AF-A0A3L8C5R4-F1
#
_cell.length_a   1.000
_cell.length_b   1.000
_cell.length_c   1.000
_cell.angle_alpha   90.00
_cell.angle_beta   90.00
_cell.angle_gamma   90.00
#
_symmetry.space_group_name_H-M   'P 1'
#
loop_
_entity.id
_entity.type
_entity.pdbx_description
1 polymer ?
#
loop_
_entity_poly.entity_id
_entity_poly.type
_entity_poly.pdbx_seq_one_letter_code
_entity_poly.pdbx_strand_id
1 'polypeptide(L)'
;MNQQVIPSPHRHVRLVRLLSDLAMIEEDWPHKDFADRLGQMLNFADSIVLADAHKVKPERGFIAVTDSCDDLKQAVLHIKSKLVSGIIQSCDPASERPKVRWPVVVADDPELKFDRFHRFYLSLQREQDLALRAVRSSGREALAGCTPQLKKLAVLDRVLEDTLWDHTARFLATVPRLLERRFDYLRAQGQSGWLDLFRKDIQSLLLAELDLRLQPVLGLVEALEREVTPKS
;
A
#
# COMPACT_ATOMS: atom_id res chain seq x y z
N MET A 1 -9.70 37.43 -12.53
CA MET A 1 -8.59 36.57 -12.06
C MET A 1 -9.10 35.13 -12.02
N ASN A 2 -8.91 34.38 -13.11
CA ASN A 2 -9.18 32.94 -13.11
C ASN A 2 -8.05 32.26 -12.33
N GLN A 3 -8.32 31.86 -11.09
CA GLN A 3 -7.46 30.92 -10.39
C GLN A 3 -7.57 29.59 -11.14
N GLN A 4 -6.56 29.28 -11.95
CA GLN A 4 -6.36 27.92 -12.43
C GLN A 4 -6.13 27.05 -11.19
N VAL A 5 -7.15 26.28 -10.82
CA VAL A 5 -7.02 25.22 -9.81
C VAL A 5 -6.10 24.17 -10.43
N ILE A 6 -4.81 24.24 -10.09
CA ILE A 6 -3.85 23.19 -10.39
C ILE A 6 -4.40 21.93 -9.72
N PRO A 7 -4.67 20.84 -10.46
CA PRO A 7 -5.19 19.62 -9.85
C PRO A 7 -4.19 19.12 -8.80
N SER A 8 -4.66 18.99 -7.57
CA SER A 8 -3.84 18.54 -6.44
C SER A 8 -3.22 17.17 -6.73
N PRO A 9 -1.90 16.98 -6.54
CA PRO A 9 -1.19 15.74 -6.89
C PRO A 9 -1.73 14.50 -6.15
N HIS A 10 -2.43 14.67 -5.03
CA HIS A 10 -3.07 13.57 -4.30
C HIS A 10 -4.26 12.93 -5.03
N ARG A 11 -4.86 13.62 -6.02
CA ARG A 11 -5.94 13.05 -6.86
C ARG A 11 -5.47 11.88 -7.74
N HIS A 12 -4.16 11.68 -7.89
CA HIS A 12 -3.60 10.56 -8.64
C HIS A 12 -3.52 9.27 -7.82
N VAL A 13 -3.60 9.35 -6.49
CA VAL A 13 -3.57 8.15 -5.64
C VAL A 13 -4.98 7.56 -5.56
N ARG A 14 -5.16 6.38 -6.15
CA ARG A 14 -6.45 5.67 -6.24
C ARG A 14 -7.15 5.55 -4.88
N LEU A 15 -6.41 5.30 -3.80
CA LEU A 15 -6.98 5.18 -2.46
C LEU A 15 -7.64 6.49 -1.99
N VAL A 16 -6.94 7.62 -2.11
CA VAL A 16 -7.48 8.93 -1.70
C VAL A 16 -8.71 9.27 -2.53
N ARG A 17 -8.65 9.06 -3.86
CA ARG A 17 -9.80 9.26 -4.73
C ARG A 17 -11.00 8.42 -4.31
N LEU A 18 -10.81 7.13 -4.06
CA LEU A 18 -11.91 6.25 -3.62
C LEU A 18 -12.49 6.67 -2.25
N LEU A 19 -11.64 7.08 -1.31
CA LEU A 19 -12.11 7.58 -0.01
C LEU A 19 -12.95 8.86 -0.19
N SER A 20 -12.56 9.77 -1.09
CA SER A 20 -13.36 10.95 -1.42
C SER A 20 -14.66 10.58 -2.14
N ASP A 21 -14.60 9.69 -3.15
CA ASP A 21 -15.78 9.24 -3.91
C ASP A 21 -16.82 8.55 -3.01
N LEU A 22 -16.37 7.86 -1.98
CA LEU A 22 -17.23 7.22 -0.96
C LEU A 22 -17.72 8.20 0.13
N ALA A 23 -17.44 9.50 -0.03
CA ALA A 23 -17.72 10.57 0.93
C ALA A 23 -17.15 10.30 2.33
N MET A 24 -16.02 9.60 2.41
CA MET A 24 -15.36 9.26 3.67
C MET A 24 -14.38 10.35 4.14
N ILE A 25 -13.88 11.18 3.23
CA ILE A 25 -12.98 12.31 3.51
C ILE A 25 -13.41 13.54 2.72
N GLU A 26 -13.15 14.72 3.27
CA GLU A 26 -13.33 15.99 2.57
C GLU A 26 -12.27 16.17 1.46
N GLU A 27 -12.63 16.81 0.35
CA GLU A 27 -11.72 16.99 -0.80
C GLU A 27 -10.57 17.96 -0.53
N ASP A 28 -10.76 18.90 0.39
CA ASP A 28 -9.82 19.99 0.66
C ASP A 28 -8.75 19.58 1.68
N TRP A 29 -7.76 18.79 1.24
CA TRP A 29 -6.58 18.52 2.06
C TRP A 29 -5.55 19.65 1.93
N PRO A 30 -5.25 20.43 2.99
CA PRO A 30 -4.22 21.45 2.91
C PRO A 30 -2.85 20.77 2.80
N HIS A 31 -2.21 20.95 1.64
CA HIS A 31 -0.82 20.52 1.35
C HIS A 31 0.24 21.30 2.14
N LYS A 32 -0.17 22.27 2.96
CA LYS A 32 0.74 23.05 3.80
C LYS A 32 1.42 22.11 4.80
N ASP A 33 2.71 22.36 5.02
CA ASP A 33 3.52 21.71 6.05
C ASP A 33 3.80 20.22 5.81
N PHE A 34 3.82 19.75 4.54
CA PHE A 34 4.20 18.36 4.22
C PHE A 34 5.58 18.00 4.81
N ALA A 35 6.57 18.88 4.63
CA ALA A 35 7.92 18.66 5.16
C ALA A 35 7.93 18.57 6.69
N ASP A 36 7.16 19.43 7.37
CA ASP A 36 7.07 19.42 8.84
C ASP A 36 6.36 18.15 9.34
N ARG A 37 5.29 17.73 8.67
CA ARG A 37 4.58 16.47 9.01
C ARG A 37 5.44 15.25 8.76
N LEU A 38 6.19 15.23 7.65
CA LEU A 38 7.16 14.18 7.37
C LEU A 38 8.28 14.18 8.41
N GLY A 39 8.75 15.37 8.81
CA GLY A 39 9.74 15.54 9.87
C GLY A 39 9.24 15.02 11.22
N GLN A 40 7.97 15.23 11.56
CA GLN A 40 7.34 14.69 12.77
C GLN A 40 7.25 13.16 12.77
N MET A 41 7.32 12.52 11.60
CA MET A 41 7.36 11.06 11.50
C MET A 41 8.77 10.49 11.77
N LEU A 42 9.81 11.33 11.78
CA LEU A 42 11.18 10.93 12.04
C LEU A 42 11.54 11.35 13.47
N ASN A 43 11.82 10.41 14.35
CA ASN A 43 12.38 10.77 15.65
C ASN A 43 13.88 11.13 15.51
N PHE A 44 14.49 11.63 16.59
CA PHE A 44 15.91 12.00 16.58
C PHE A 44 16.84 10.81 16.28
N ALA A 45 16.53 9.62 16.81
CA ALA A 45 17.30 8.41 16.54
C ALA A 45 17.17 7.99 15.06
N ASP A 46 15.97 8.01 14.49
CA ASP A 46 15.72 7.72 13.07
C ASP A 46 16.50 8.68 12.18
N SER A 47 16.58 9.96 12.56
CA SER A 47 17.34 10.98 11.82
C SER A 47 18.84 10.68 11.80
N ILE A 48 19.40 10.15 12.90
CA ILE A 48 20.81 9.70 12.94
C ILE A 48 21.00 8.48 12.03
N VAL A 49 20.13 7.46 12.15
CA VAL A 49 20.22 6.24 11.34
C VAL A 49 20.11 6.57 9.85
N LEU A 50 19.22 7.47 9.46
CA LEU A 50 19.07 7.92 8.07
C LEU A 50 20.29 8.72 7.60
N ALA A 51 20.85 9.59 8.44
CA ALA A 51 22.07 10.33 8.11
C ALA A 51 23.26 9.40 7.92
N ASP A 52 23.40 8.36 8.74
CA ASP A 52 24.46 7.37 8.63
C ASP A 52 24.29 6.49 7.39
N ALA A 53 23.06 6.01 7.12
CA ALA A 53 22.71 5.32 5.88
C ALA A 53 23.06 6.14 4.63
N HIS A 54 22.84 7.47 4.68
CA HIS A 54 23.20 8.35 3.59
C HIS A 54 24.71 8.54 3.41
N LYS A 55 25.51 8.42 4.48
CA LYS A 55 26.98 8.55 4.42
C LYS A 55 27.68 7.26 3.97
N VAL A 56 26.98 6.13 3.91
CA VAL A 56 27.55 4.85 3.47
C VAL A 56 28.17 5.00 2.07
N LYS A 57 29.42 4.54 1.94
CA LYS A 57 30.15 4.43 0.68
C LYS A 57 30.31 2.94 0.35
N PRO A 58 29.33 2.33 -0.31
CA PRO A 58 29.35 0.90 -0.57
C PRO A 58 30.34 0.53 -1.66
N GLU A 59 31.01 -0.60 -1.50
CA GLU A 59 31.80 -1.23 -2.55
C GLU A 59 30.90 -1.96 -3.55
N ARG A 60 31.44 -2.22 -4.75
CA ARG A 60 30.72 -2.84 -5.88
C ARG A 60 30.47 -4.34 -5.63
N GLY A 61 29.28 -4.81 -5.98
CA GLY A 61 28.91 -6.24 -5.99
C GLY A 61 29.24 -6.94 -7.32
N PHE A 62 29.05 -8.27 -7.37
CA PHE A 62 29.44 -9.15 -8.48
C PHE A 62 28.25 -9.70 -9.32
N ILE A 63 27.03 -9.16 -9.20
CA ILE A 63 25.84 -9.69 -9.91
C ILE A 63 25.64 -9.00 -11.27
N ALA A 64 25.31 -9.78 -12.31
CA ALA A 64 24.85 -9.25 -13.60
C ALA A 64 23.46 -8.60 -13.46
N VAL A 65 23.37 -7.30 -13.73
CA VAL A 65 22.18 -6.47 -13.43
C VAL A 65 20.95 -6.90 -14.23
N THR A 66 21.13 -7.45 -15.44
CA THR A 66 20.04 -7.85 -16.36
C THR A 66 19.15 -8.95 -15.78
N ASP A 67 19.76 -10.02 -15.29
CA ASP A 67 19.04 -11.22 -14.82
C ASP A 67 18.25 -10.89 -13.54
N SER A 68 18.89 -10.16 -12.62
CA SER A 68 18.27 -9.71 -11.38
C SER A 68 17.09 -8.76 -11.58
N CYS A 69 17.11 -7.97 -12.66
CA CYS A 69 16.05 -7.02 -12.99
C CYS A 69 14.79 -7.77 -13.50
N ASP A 70 14.96 -8.72 -14.42
CA ASP A 70 13.85 -9.49 -14.96
C ASP A 70 13.25 -10.44 -13.91
N ASP A 71 14.07 -11.09 -13.08
CA ASP A 71 13.60 -11.93 -11.98
C ASP A 71 12.74 -11.15 -10.98
N LEU A 72 13.19 -9.95 -10.59
CA LEU A 72 12.42 -9.10 -9.68
C LEU A 72 11.09 -8.65 -10.30
N LYS A 73 11.08 -8.27 -11.58
CA LYS A 73 9.83 -7.92 -12.29
C LYS A 73 8.84 -9.07 -12.27
N GLN A 74 9.28 -10.28 -12.61
CA GLN A 74 8.42 -11.45 -12.60
C GLN A 74 7.90 -11.76 -11.19
N ALA A 75 8.76 -11.64 -10.17
CA ALA A 75 8.34 -11.81 -8.78
C ALA A 75 7.26 -10.79 -8.36
N VAL A 76 7.43 -9.51 -8.75
CA VAL A 76 6.47 -8.43 -8.48
C VAL A 76 5.14 -8.64 -9.21
N LEU A 77 5.18 -9.03 -10.49
CA LEU A 77 3.98 -9.33 -11.27
C LEU A 77 3.23 -10.54 -10.67
N HIS A 78 3.97 -11.59 -10.31
CA HIS A 78 3.40 -12.78 -9.71
C HIS A 78 2.73 -12.48 -8.37
N ILE A 79 3.42 -11.76 -7.47
CA ILE A 79 2.85 -11.44 -6.15
C ILE A 79 1.65 -10.50 -6.26
N LYS A 80 1.69 -9.51 -7.17
CA LYS A 80 0.56 -8.62 -7.44
C LYS A 80 -0.64 -9.42 -7.93
N SER A 81 -0.46 -10.26 -8.94
CA SER A 81 -1.53 -11.11 -9.48
C SER A 81 -2.14 -12.00 -8.40
N LYS A 82 -1.29 -12.68 -7.62
CA LYS A 82 -1.70 -13.54 -6.51
C LYS A 82 -2.50 -12.79 -5.44
N LEU A 83 -2.07 -11.59 -5.03
CA LEU A 83 -2.77 -10.79 -4.02
C LEU A 83 -4.10 -10.23 -4.56
N VAL A 84 -4.14 -9.76 -5.80
CA VAL A 84 -5.38 -9.30 -6.45
C VAL A 84 -6.39 -10.44 -6.54
N SER A 85 -6.00 -11.60 -7.06
CA SER A 85 -6.88 -12.78 -7.11
C SER A 85 -7.32 -13.22 -5.71
N GLY A 86 -6.42 -13.18 -4.72
CA GLY A 86 -6.74 -13.48 -3.32
C GLY A 86 -7.80 -12.55 -2.73
N ILE A 87 -7.70 -11.24 -2.97
CA ILE A 87 -8.71 -10.26 -2.53
C ILE A 87 -10.05 -10.51 -3.23
N ILE A 88 -10.03 -10.74 -4.55
CA ILE A 88 -11.25 -10.98 -5.33
C ILE A 88 -11.98 -12.23 -4.82
N GLN A 89 -11.26 -13.34 -4.67
CA GLN A 89 -11.83 -14.59 -4.13
C GLN A 89 -12.32 -14.43 -2.69
N SER A 90 -11.56 -13.72 -1.84
CA SER A 90 -11.94 -13.50 -0.44
C SER A 90 -13.20 -12.66 -0.28
N CYS A 91 -13.46 -11.74 -1.22
CA CYS A 91 -14.67 -10.91 -1.25
C CYS A 91 -15.82 -11.56 -2.03
N ASP A 92 -15.65 -12.75 -2.60
CA ASP A 92 -16.71 -13.49 -3.29
C ASP A 92 -17.34 -14.52 -2.34
N PRO A 93 -18.60 -14.35 -1.92
CA PRO A 93 -19.27 -15.32 -1.05
C PRO A 93 -19.42 -16.71 -1.67
N ALA A 94 -19.43 -16.81 -3.00
CA ALA A 94 -19.54 -18.08 -3.73
C ALA A 94 -18.20 -18.80 -3.89
N SER A 95 -17.08 -18.17 -3.48
CA SER A 95 -15.76 -18.78 -3.58
C SER A 95 -15.65 -20.02 -2.68
N GLU A 96 -15.25 -21.15 -3.24
CA GLU A 96 -15.20 -22.44 -2.52
C GLU A 96 -14.10 -22.50 -1.46
N ARG A 97 -12.93 -21.88 -1.72
CA ARG A 97 -11.74 -21.97 -0.85
C ARG A 97 -10.93 -20.66 -0.79
N PRO A 98 -11.51 -19.54 -0.36
CA PRO A 98 -10.74 -18.33 -0.13
C PRO A 98 -9.80 -18.51 1.07
N LYS A 99 -8.63 -17.87 1.03
CA LYS A 99 -7.71 -17.85 2.18
C LYS A 99 -8.33 -17.15 3.39
N VAL A 100 -8.96 -16.01 3.15
CA VAL A 100 -9.74 -15.26 4.14
C VAL A 100 -11.18 -15.25 3.67
N ARG A 101 -12.08 -15.88 4.42
CA ARG A 101 -13.48 -16.01 4.00
C ARG A 101 -14.29 -14.76 4.32
N TRP A 102 -15.08 -14.29 3.36
CA TRP A 102 -16.09 -13.25 3.59
C TRP A 102 -16.99 -13.64 4.77
N PRO A 103 -17.30 -12.71 5.71
CA PRO A 103 -18.16 -13.02 6.84
C PRO A 103 -19.54 -13.52 6.41
N VAL A 104 -20.00 -14.62 7.02
CA VAL A 104 -21.38 -15.10 6.83
C VAL A 104 -22.31 -14.21 7.65
N VAL A 105 -23.19 -13.49 6.95
CA VAL A 105 -24.06 -12.46 7.51
C VAL A 105 -25.41 -12.47 6.82
N VAL A 106 -26.44 -11.99 7.51
CA VAL A 106 -27.78 -11.76 6.96
C VAL A 106 -28.02 -10.24 6.97
N ALA A 107 -28.50 -9.68 5.86
CA ALA A 107 -28.63 -8.22 5.68
C ALA A 107 -29.54 -7.57 6.72
N ASP A 108 -30.62 -8.26 7.08
CA ASP A 108 -31.67 -7.76 7.98
C ASP A 108 -31.42 -8.15 9.45
N ASP A 109 -30.27 -8.73 9.77
CA ASP A 109 -29.93 -9.09 11.15
C ASP A 109 -29.71 -7.82 12.00
N PRO A 110 -30.53 -7.56 13.04
CA PRO A 110 -30.37 -6.41 13.91
C PRO A 110 -29.05 -6.45 14.72
N GLU A 111 -28.49 -7.64 14.97
CA GLU A 111 -27.23 -7.82 15.69
C GLU A 111 -25.98 -7.78 14.77
N LEU A 112 -26.15 -7.51 13.48
CA LEU A 112 -25.02 -7.39 12.56
C LEU A 112 -24.13 -6.19 12.93
N LYS A 113 -22.91 -6.48 13.37
CA LYS A 113 -21.89 -5.50 13.80
C LYS A 113 -20.71 -5.47 12.84
N PHE A 114 -20.11 -4.29 12.68
CA PHE A 114 -18.96 -4.06 11.80
C PHE A 114 -17.73 -4.91 12.15
N ASP A 115 -17.55 -5.33 13.41
CA ASP A 115 -16.38 -6.10 13.89
C ASP A 115 -16.04 -7.34 13.04
N ARG A 116 -17.05 -8.02 12.48
CA ARG A 116 -16.82 -9.18 11.59
C ARG A 116 -16.09 -8.76 10.30
N PHE A 117 -16.51 -7.66 9.70
CA PHE A 117 -15.87 -7.10 8.50
C PHE A 117 -14.53 -6.45 8.84
N HIS A 118 -14.40 -5.85 10.02
CA HIS A 118 -13.12 -5.31 10.49
C HIS A 118 -12.05 -6.41 10.60
N ARG A 119 -12.37 -7.55 11.22
CA ARG A 119 -11.45 -8.70 11.31
C ARG A 119 -11.09 -9.27 9.94
N PHE A 120 -12.06 -9.38 9.04
CA PHE A 120 -11.82 -9.77 7.65
C PHE A 120 -10.84 -8.82 6.95
N TYR A 121 -11.06 -7.51 7.07
CA TYR A 121 -10.23 -6.47 6.48
C TYR A 121 -8.79 -6.53 6.99
N LEU A 122 -8.61 -6.58 8.31
CA LEU A 122 -7.28 -6.67 8.94
C LEU A 122 -6.54 -7.94 8.54
N SER A 123 -7.25 -9.06 8.35
CA SER A 123 -6.62 -10.31 7.89
C SER A 123 -6.03 -10.16 6.49
N LEU A 124 -6.76 -9.52 5.56
CA LEU A 124 -6.26 -9.27 4.20
C LEU A 124 -5.13 -8.23 4.18
N GLN A 125 -5.19 -7.19 5.01
CA GLN A 125 -4.07 -6.24 5.15
C GLN A 125 -2.79 -6.94 5.60
N ARG A 126 -2.86 -7.84 6.59
CA ARG A 126 -1.70 -8.63 7.06
C ARG A 126 -1.13 -9.53 5.98
N GLU A 127 -1.99 -10.18 5.18
CA GLU A 127 -1.53 -10.99 4.04
C GLU A 127 -0.77 -10.15 3.00
N GLN A 128 -1.28 -8.96 2.68
CA GLN A 128 -0.61 -8.03 1.77
C GLN A 128 0.74 -7.59 2.35
N ASP A 129 0.77 -7.14 3.61
CA ASP A 129 1.96 -6.63 4.27
C ASP A 129 3.08 -7.68 4.31
N LEU A 130 2.77 -8.92 4.68
CA LEU A 130 3.74 -10.01 4.72
C LEU A 130 4.32 -10.32 3.33
N ALA A 131 3.46 -10.44 2.33
CA ALA A 131 3.85 -10.73 0.96
C ALA A 131 4.71 -9.61 0.35
N LEU A 132 4.35 -8.35 0.58
CA LEU A 132 5.04 -7.19 0.04
C LEU A 132 6.38 -6.93 0.72
N ARG A 133 6.50 -7.20 2.02
CA ARG A 133 7.79 -7.14 2.73
C ARG A 133 8.78 -8.15 2.19
N ALA A 134 8.33 -9.37 1.90
CA ALA A 134 9.20 -10.41 1.35
C ALA A 134 9.78 -9.99 0.00
N VAL A 135 8.94 -9.57 -0.96
CA VAL A 135 9.42 -9.13 -2.28
C VAL A 135 10.27 -7.85 -2.21
N ARG A 136 9.97 -6.92 -1.30
CA ARG A 136 10.81 -5.72 -1.09
C ARG A 136 12.19 -6.09 -0.56
N SER A 137 12.26 -7.06 0.36
CA SER A 137 13.54 -7.60 0.84
C SER A 137 14.36 -8.22 -0.29
N SER A 138 13.76 -9.10 -1.09
CA SER A 138 14.43 -9.69 -2.25
C SER A 138 14.86 -8.62 -3.27
N GLY A 139 14.06 -7.56 -3.45
CA GLY A 139 14.44 -6.41 -4.28
C GLY A 139 15.68 -5.70 -3.76
N ARG A 140 15.79 -5.47 -2.45
CA ARG A 140 16.99 -4.87 -1.85
C ARG A 140 18.23 -5.75 -2.02
N GLU A 141 18.09 -7.07 -1.88
CA GLU A 141 19.18 -8.03 -2.10
C GLU A 141 19.68 -7.98 -3.55
N ALA A 142 18.75 -7.95 -4.51
CA ALA A 142 19.04 -7.74 -5.92
C ALA A 142 19.83 -6.44 -6.17
N LEU A 143 19.36 -5.31 -5.65
CA LEU A 143 20.04 -4.02 -5.77
C LEU A 143 21.45 -4.03 -5.17
N ALA A 144 21.61 -4.64 -3.98
CA ALA A 144 22.87 -4.66 -3.25
C ALA A 144 23.99 -5.40 -3.99
N GLY A 145 23.65 -6.34 -4.87
CA GLY A 145 24.61 -7.09 -5.68
C GLY A 145 25.07 -6.40 -6.96
N CYS A 146 24.43 -5.30 -7.37
CA CYS A 146 24.61 -4.69 -8.70
C CYS A 146 25.69 -3.60 -8.74
N THR A 147 25.41 -2.43 -8.17
CA THR A 147 26.31 -1.25 -8.19
C THR A 147 26.39 -0.61 -6.80
N PRO A 148 27.47 0.14 -6.49
CA PRO A 148 27.53 0.95 -5.27
C PRO A 148 26.30 1.85 -5.07
N GLN A 149 25.83 2.50 -6.12
CA GLN A 149 24.69 3.41 -6.07
C GLN A 149 23.40 2.67 -5.69
N LEU A 150 23.14 1.51 -6.32
CA LEU A 150 21.99 0.68 -5.98
C LEU A 150 22.10 0.05 -4.59
N LYS A 151 23.32 -0.33 -4.16
CA LYS A 151 23.55 -0.80 -2.79
C LYS A 151 23.25 0.28 -1.76
N LYS A 152 23.63 1.54 -2.02
CA LYS A 152 23.25 2.67 -1.17
C LYS A 152 21.73 2.88 -1.16
N LEU A 153 21.07 2.75 -2.31
CA LEU A 153 19.62 2.83 -2.41
C LEU A 153 18.93 1.72 -1.58
N ALA A 154 19.43 0.49 -1.63
CA ALA A 154 18.90 -0.62 -0.83
C ALA A 154 19.02 -0.38 0.68
N VAL A 155 20.14 0.20 1.13
CA VAL A 155 20.34 0.59 2.54
C VAL A 155 19.36 1.70 2.94
N LEU A 156 19.20 2.74 2.10
CA LEU A 156 18.25 3.83 2.35
C LEU A 156 16.80 3.34 2.38
N ASP A 157 16.42 2.47 1.43
CA ASP A 157 15.09 1.87 1.37
C ASP A 157 14.77 1.07 2.64
N ARG A 158 15.75 0.33 3.16
CA ARG A 158 15.58 -0.44 4.39
C ARG A 158 15.33 0.47 5.59
N VAL A 159 16.15 1.51 5.76
CA VAL A 159 15.98 2.47 6.87
C VAL A 159 14.64 3.20 6.76
N LEU A 160 14.26 3.64 5.55
CA LEU A 160 12.96 4.26 5.32
C LEU A 160 11.79 3.31 5.61
N GLU A 161 11.90 2.03 5.24
CA GLU A 161 10.90 1.03 5.61
C GLU A 161 10.77 0.92 7.13
N ASP A 162 11.88 0.72 7.84
CA ASP A 162 11.89 0.51 9.29
C ASP A 162 11.36 1.76 10.04
N THR A 163 11.79 2.96 9.65
CA THR A 163 11.34 4.22 10.27
C THR A 163 9.86 4.54 9.98
N LEU A 164 9.41 4.35 8.74
CA LEU A 164 8.05 4.74 8.35
C LEU A 164 7.01 3.66 8.67
N TRP A 165 7.43 2.43 9.00
CA TRP A 165 6.56 1.28 9.17
C TRP A 165 5.34 1.56 10.06
N ASP A 166 5.58 1.98 11.31
CA ASP A 166 4.52 2.22 12.28
C ASP A 166 3.63 3.39 11.89
N HIS A 167 4.17 4.36 11.16
CA HIS A 167 3.39 5.47 10.64
C HIS A 167 2.46 5.02 9.51
N THR A 168 2.97 4.28 8.54
CA THR A 168 2.18 3.72 7.44
C THR A 168 1.08 2.80 7.96
N ALA A 169 1.38 1.92 8.92
CA ALA A 169 0.39 1.06 9.56
C ALA A 169 -0.71 1.87 10.26
N ARG A 170 -0.36 2.93 11.00
CA ARG A 170 -1.32 3.83 11.66
C ARG A 170 -2.19 4.60 10.67
N PHE A 171 -1.62 5.10 9.57
CA PHE A 171 -2.41 5.79 8.54
C PHE A 171 -3.43 4.85 7.91
N LEU A 172 -3.02 3.63 7.56
CA LEU A 172 -3.88 2.63 6.94
C LEU A 172 -4.93 2.08 7.92
N ALA A 173 -4.66 2.08 9.23
CA ALA A 173 -5.66 1.78 10.26
C ALA A 173 -6.80 2.81 10.32
N THR A 174 -6.68 3.95 9.64
CA THR A 174 -7.79 4.91 9.49
C THR A 174 -8.86 4.39 8.51
N VAL A 175 -8.47 3.61 7.50
CA VAL A 175 -9.41 3.12 6.47
C VAL A 175 -10.52 2.24 7.07
N PRO A 176 -10.23 1.24 7.94
CA PRO A 176 -11.28 0.50 8.64
C PRO A 176 -12.23 1.38 9.47
N ARG A 177 -11.75 2.48 10.07
CA ARG A 177 -12.60 3.40 10.85
C ARG A 177 -13.56 4.19 9.95
N LEU A 178 -13.12 4.53 8.73
CA LEU A 178 -13.97 5.16 7.72
C LEU A 178 -14.98 4.17 7.14
N LEU A 179 -14.57 2.90 6.98
CA LEU A 179 -15.45 1.81 6.58
C LEU A 179 -16.56 1.55 7.59
N GLU A 180 -16.29 1.67 8.89
CA GLU A 180 -17.32 1.57 9.94
C GLU A 180 -18.42 2.62 9.74
N ARG A 181 -18.04 3.89 9.51
CA ARG A 181 -19.02 4.97 9.23
C ARG A 181 -19.83 4.70 7.97
N ARG A 182 -19.18 4.18 6.93
CA ARG A 182 -19.85 3.80 5.68
C ARG A 182 -20.81 2.62 5.87
N PHE A 183 -20.43 1.65 6.68
CA PHE A 183 -21.28 0.53 7.06
C PHE A 183 -22.57 1.04 7.73
N ASP A 184 -22.44 1.90 8.74
CA ASP A 184 -23.59 2.47 9.45
C ASP A 184 -24.48 3.30 8.52
N TYR A 185 -23.88 4.11 7.64
CA TYR A 185 -24.59 4.90 6.65
C TYR A 185 -25.40 4.02 5.69
N LEU A 186 -24.78 3.01 5.07
CA LEU A 186 -25.46 2.13 4.12
C LEU A 186 -26.57 1.32 4.79
N ARG A 187 -26.36 0.88 6.03
CA ARG A 187 -27.38 0.20 6.83
C ARG A 187 -28.56 1.11 7.14
N ALA A 188 -28.31 2.35 7.54
CA ALA A 188 -29.34 3.34 7.84
C ALA A 188 -30.19 3.72 6.62
N GLN A 189 -29.61 3.68 5.41
CA GLN A 189 -30.38 3.91 4.18
C GLN A 189 -31.39 2.79 3.88
N GLY A 190 -31.20 1.58 4.41
CA GLY A 190 -32.16 0.48 4.32
C GLY A 190 -32.48 0.01 2.89
N GLN A 191 -31.65 0.34 1.90
CA GLN A 191 -31.88 -0.05 0.51
C GLN A 191 -31.55 -1.52 0.29
N SER A 192 -32.31 -2.19 -0.58
CA SER A 192 -31.99 -3.56 -1.00
C SER A 192 -30.60 -3.63 -1.63
N GLY A 193 -29.80 -4.63 -1.24
CA GLY A 193 -28.44 -4.81 -1.75
C GLY A 193 -27.35 -3.95 -1.10
N TRP A 194 -27.63 -3.25 0.00
CA TRP A 194 -26.64 -2.40 0.68
C TRP A 194 -25.37 -3.18 1.12
N LEU A 195 -25.51 -4.46 1.52
CA LEU A 195 -24.37 -5.31 1.86
C LEU A 195 -23.49 -5.66 0.66
N ASP A 196 -24.08 -5.82 -0.53
CA ASP A 196 -23.31 -6.07 -1.75
C ASP A 196 -22.54 -4.82 -2.18
N LEU A 197 -23.14 -3.63 -2.00
CA LEU A 197 -22.45 -2.36 -2.21
C LEU A 197 -21.29 -2.21 -1.22
N PHE A 198 -21.53 -2.48 0.07
CA PHE A 198 -20.49 -2.43 1.10
C PHE A 198 -19.33 -3.41 0.82
N ARG A 199 -19.64 -4.61 0.33
CA ARG A 199 -18.63 -5.58 -0.10
C ARG A 199 -17.77 -5.06 -1.24
N LYS A 200 -18.37 -4.41 -2.24
CA LYS A 200 -17.65 -3.77 -3.35
C LYS A 200 -16.77 -2.61 -2.86
N ASP A 201 -17.25 -1.82 -1.89
CA ASP A 201 -16.46 -0.74 -1.26
C ASP A 201 -15.22 -1.32 -0.56
N ILE A 202 -15.38 -2.39 0.24
CA ILE A 202 -14.27 -3.10 0.89
C ILE A 202 -13.26 -3.63 -0.13
N GLN A 203 -13.73 -4.33 -1.17
CA GLN A 203 -12.88 -4.89 -2.21
C GLN A 203 -12.09 -3.79 -2.93
N SER A 204 -12.75 -2.69 -3.29
CA SER A 204 -12.13 -1.57 -4.01
C SER A 204 -11.07 -0.89 -3.16
N LEU A 205 -11.34 -0.68 -1.87
CA LEU A 205 -10.40 -0.10 -0.93
C LEU A 205 -9.18 -1.00 -0.73
N LEU A 206 -9.37 -2.31 -0.50
CA LEU A 206 -8.26 -3.27 -0.35
C LEU A 206 -7.34 -3.32 -1.59
N LEU A 207 -7.91 -3.21 -2.79
CA LEU A 207 -7.13 -3.17 -4.03
C LEU A 207 -6.37 -1.85 -4.19
N ALA A 208 -6.97 -0.72 -3.83
CA ALA A 208 -6.29 0.58 -3.88
C ALA A 208 -5.19 0.70 -2.81
N GLU A 209 -5.43 0.10 -1.66
CA GLU A 209 -4.48 -0.10 -0.57
C GLU A 209 -3.27 -0.96 -1.01
N LEU A 210 -3.51 -2.04 -1.76
CA LEU A 210 -2.47 -2.85 -2.37
C LEU A 210 -1.61 -2.05 -3.36
N ASP A 211 -2.25 -1.26 -4.24
CA ASP A 211 -1.56 -0.41 -5.22
C ASP A 211 -0.61 0.58 -4.53
N LEU A 212 -1.04 1.16 -3.41
CA LEU A 212 -0.22 2.07 -2.59
C LEU A 212 0.97 1.35 -1.97
N ARG A 213 0.75 0.21 -1.31
CA ARG A 213 1.81 -0.56 -0.64
C ARG A 213 2.85 -1.13 -1.61
N LEU A 214 2.48 -1.32 -2.88
CA LEU A 214 3.38 -1.83 -3.91
C LEU A 214 4.38 -0.77 -4.42
N GLN A 215 4.09 0.53 -4.25
CA GLN A 215 4.91 1.62 -4.80
C GLN A 215 6.40 1.53 -4.46
N PRO A 216 6.82 1.25 -3.21
CA PRO A 216 8.25 1.16 -2.90
C PRO A 216 8.95 0.05 -3.69
N VAL A 217 8.28 -1.09 -3.88
CA VAL A 217 8.82 -2.23 -4.63
C VAL A 217 8.95 -1.88 -6.11
N LEU A 218 7.97 -1.18 -6.68
CA LEU A 218 8.04 -0.68 -8.06
C LEU A 218 9.19 0.31 -8.24
N GLY A 219 9.47 1.16 -7.25
CA GLY A 219 10.63 2.05 -7.27
C GLY A 219 11.97 1.31 -7.28
N LEU A 220 12.09 0.17 -6.60
CA LEU A 220 13.28 -0.68 -6.66
C LEU A 220 13.46 -1.32 -8.05
N VAL A 221 12.36 -1.80 -8.65
CA VAL A 221 12.37 -2.32 -10.03
C VAL A 221 12.81 -1.24 -11.01
N GLU A 222 12.22 -0.05 -10.92
CA GLU A 222 12.56 1.08 -11.80
C GLU A 222 14.04 1.49 -11.66
N ALA A 223 14.58 1.46 -10.44
CA ALA A 223 16.00 1.75 -10.21
C ALA A 223 16.91 0.73 -10.91
N LEU A 224 16.59 -0.56 -10.85
CA LEU A 224 17.31 -1.60 -11.58
C LEU A 224 17.18 -1.44 -13.10
N GLU A 225 15.98 -1.13 -13.60
CA GLU A 225 15.74 -0.92 -15.03
C GLU A 225 16.61 0.20 -15.60
N ARG A 226 16.72 1.33 -14.89
CA ARG A 226 17.54 2.47 -15.30
C ARG A 226 19.03 2.13 -15.41
N GLU A 227 19.52 1.18 -14.62
CA GLU A 227 20.90 0.68 -14.71
C GLU A 227 21.10 -0.30 -15.88
N VAL A 228 20.06 -1.07 -16.23
CA VAL A 228 20.08 -1.97 -17.41
C VAL A 228 20.00 -1.19 -18.72
N THR A 229 19.21 -0.10 -18.76
CA THR A 229 19.09 0.79 -19.91
C THR A 229 19.73 2.15 -19.58
N PRO A 230 21.07 2.26 -19.55
CA PRO A 230 21.71 3.54 -19.35
C PRO A 230 21.28 4.49 -20.48
N LYS A 231 20.72 5.65 -20.13
CA LYS A 231 20.38 6.69 -21.10
C LYS A 231 21.68 7.09 -21.83
N SER A 232 21.71 6.86 -23.14
CA SER A 232 22.76 7.32 -24.07
C SER A 232 22.95 8.83 -24.04
#